data_AF-A0A374U6C3-F1
#
_entry.id   AF-A0A374U6C3-F1
#
_cell.length_a   1.000
_cell.length_b   1.000
_cell.length_c   1.000
_cell.angle_alpha   90.00
_cell.angle_beta   90.00
_cell.angle_gamma   90.00
#
_symmetry.space_group_name_H-M   'P 1'
#
loop_
_entity.id
_entity.type
_entity.pdbx_description
1 polymer ?
#
loop_
_entity_poly.entity_id
_entity_poly.type
_entity_poly.pdbx_seq_one_letter_code
_entity_poly.pdbx_strand_id
1 'polypeptide(L)' 'MFCQKCGQQVPDGSTFCTHCGASLAGGSAPTPTGAGPSSAPGLTQSMPPVAPAPQ' A
#
# COMPACT_ATOMS: atom_id res chain seq x y z
N MET A 1 -22.98 6.14 0.94
CA MET A 1 -22.49 7.39 1.55
C MET A 1 -21.22 7.85 0.85
N PHE A 2 -20.85 9.14 0.84
CA PHE A 2 -19.59 9.60 0.25
C PHE A 2 -18.53 9.80 1.34
N CYS A 3 -17.29 9.41 1.07
CA CYS A 3 -16.19 9.62 2.00
C CYS A 3 -15.87 11.11 2.09
N GLN A 4 -15.96 11.69 3.28
CA GLN A 4 -15.60 13.09 3.54
C GLN A 4 -14.09 13.37 3.39
N LYS A 5 -13.27 12.33 3.15
CA LYS A 5 -11.81 12.45 3.02
C LYS A 5 -11.35 12.46 1.57
N CYS A 6 -11.98 11.67 0.70
CA CYS A 6 -11.59 11.55 -0.72
C CYS A 6 -12.74 11.79 -1.71
N GLY A 7 -13.98 11.97 -1.24
CA GLY A 7 -15.17 12.18 -2.08
C GLY A 7 -15.68 10.92 -2.78
N GLN A 8 -15.08 9.75 -2.56
CA GLN A 8 -15.49 8.50 -3.22
C GLN A 8 -16.77 7.93 -2.60
N GLN A 9 -17.55 7.22 -3.41
CA GLN A 9 -18.74 6.53 -2.96
C GLN A 9 -18.37 5.28 -2.15
N VAL A 10 -18.96 5.13 -0.97
CA VAL A 10 -18.72 4.02 -0.05
C VAL A 10 -20.06 3.35 0.32
N PRO A 11 -20.11 2.01 0.38
CA PRO A 11 -21.30 1.31 0.83
C PRO A 11 -21.68 1.70 2.27
N ASP A 12 -22.98 1.88 2.50
CA ASP A 12 -23.55 2.04 3.83
C ASP A 12 -23.23 0.82 4.71
N GLY A 13 -22.92 1.08 5.99
CA GLY A 13 -22.43 0.05 6.92
C GLY A 13 -20.90 -0.16 6.90
N SER A 14 -20.16 0.48 6.00
CA SER A 14 -18.69 0.39 5.98
C SER A 14 -18.05 1.20 7.09
N THR A 15 -17.21 0.56 7.91
CA THR A 15 -16.44 1.23 8.98
C THR A 15 -15.28 2.06 8.42
N PHE A 16 -14.77 1.71 7.23
CA PHE A 16 -13.64 2.36 6.56
C PHE A 16 -13.92 2.58 5.08
N CYS A 17 -13.26 3.56 4.47
CA CYS A 17 -13.31 3.80 3.05
C CYS A 17 -12.42 2.79 2.31
N THR A 18 -13.01 1.96 1.46
CA THR A 18 -12.28 0.98 0.62
C THR A 18 -11.35 1.65 -0.40
N HIS A 19 -11.52 2.95 -0.68
CA HIS A 19 -10.70 3.67 -1.65
C HIS A 19 -9.45 4.32 -1.04
N CYS A 20 -9.56 4.90 0.15
CA CYS A 20 -8.46 5.66 0.77
C CYS A 20 -8.06 5.17 2.17
N GLY A 21 -8.81 4.23 2.74
CA GLY A 21 -8.57 3.69 4.10
C GLY A 21 -9.09 4.59 5.24
N ALA A 22 -9.72 5.73 4.95
CA ALA A 22 -10.21 6.63 5.99
C ALA A 22 -11.37 6.01 6.78
N SER A 23 -11.32 6.12 8.12
CA SER A 23 -12.39 5.68 9.01
C SER A 23 -13.65 6.54 8.84
N LEU A 24 -14.79 5.87 8.66
CA LEU A 24 -16.11 6.49 8.53
C LEU A 24 -16.94 6.37 9.81
N ALA A 25 -16.61 5.39 10.68
CA ALA A 25 -17.16 5.29 12.03
C ALA A 25 -16.40 6.24 12.97
N GLY A 26 -17.11 7.21 13.54
CA GLY A 26 -16.56 8.29 14.39
C GLY A 26 -16.08 7.85 15.78
N GLY A 27 -15.17 6.87 15.85
CA GLY A 27 -14.54 6.43 17.09
C GLY A 27 -13.08 6.11 16.84
N SER A 28 -12.21 7.06 17.18
CA SER A 28 -10.78 6.92 17.49
C SER A 28 -10.03 5.75 16.82
N ALA A 29 -9.41 6.08 15.68
CA ALA A 29 -8.25 5.46 15.04
C ALA A 29 -7.85 4.03 15.45
N PRO A 30 -7.98 3.03 14.55
CA PRO A 30 -6.84 2.13 14.39
C PRO A 30 -5.73 2.97 13.78
N THR A 31 -4.69 3.24 14.56
CA THR A 31 -3.43 3.75 14.05
C THR A 31 -3.00 2.86 12.87
N PRO A 32 -2.78 3.39 11.66
CA PRO A 32 -2.12 2.62 10.62
C PRO A 32 -0.65 2.46 11.03
N THR A 33 -0.35 1.54 11.95
CA THR A 33 1.03 1.17 12.32
C THR A 33 1.66 0.26 11.26
N GLY A 34 1.73 0.79 10.03
CA GLY A 34 2.46 0.13 8.94
C GLY A 34 1.57 -0.38 7.83
N ALA A 35 1.11 0.54 7.00
CA ALA A 35 1.10 0.30 5.56
C ALA A 35 2.20 1.16 4.93
N GLY A 36 3.42 1.03 5.44
CA GLY A 36 4.53 1.05 4.51
C GLY A 36 4.34 -0.24 3.70
N PRO A 37 4.18 -0.20 2.37
CA PRO A 37 4.57 -1.38 1.63
C PRO A 37 6.02 -1.59 2.04
N SER A 38 6.29 -2.68 2.75
CA SER A 38 7.63 -3.24 2.81
C SER A 38 7.96 -3.76 1.42
N SER A 39 7.97 -2.86 0.44
CA SER A 39 8.67 -3.03 -0.81
C SER A 39 10.10 -2.67 -0.46
N ALA A 40 10.78 -3.57 0.24
CA ALA A 40 12.22 -3.60 0.18
C ALA A 40 12.58 -3.88 -1.29
N PRO A 41 13.26 -2.97 -2.01
CA PRO A 41 13.88 -3.30 -3.29
C PRO A 41 15.01 -4.29 -3.01
N GLY A 42 14.85 -5.56 -3.41
CA GLY A 42 15.72 -6.62 -2.92
C GLY A 42 15.92 -7.82 -3.84
N LEU A 43 15.97 -7.64 -5.16
CA LEU A 43 16.56 -8.61 -6.10
C LEU A 43 17.98 -8.19 -6.51
N THR A 44 18.75 -7.72 -5.54
CA THR A 44 20.19 -7.53 -5.72
C THR A 44 20.90 -8.89 -5.62
N GLN A 45 21.47 -9.30 -6.76
CA GLN A 45 22.64 -10.19 -6.94
C GLN A 45 22.37 -11.66 -7.30
N SER A 46 22.53 -12.00 -8.59
CA SER A 46 23.22 -13.23 -9.06
C SER A 46 23.53 -13.23 -10.56
N MET A 47 24.22 -12.20 -11.07
CA MET A 47 24.92 -12.31 -12.36
C MET A 47 26.33 -11.74 -12.22
N PRO A 48 27.38 -12.58 -12.14
CA PRO A 48 28.73 -12.11 -12.45
C PRO A 48 28.80 -11.78 -13.95
N PRO A 49 29.55 -10.74 -14.36
CA PRO A 49 29.78 -10.47 -15.78
C PRO A 49 30.62 -11.60 -16.36
N VAL A 50 30.01 -12.44 -17.20
CA VAL A 50 30.76 -13.37 -18.06
C VAL A 50 31.49 -12.53 -19.10
N ALA A 51 32.79 -12.32 -18.89
CA ALA A 51 33.67 -11.80 -19.93
C ALA A 51 33.85 -12.88 -21.00
N PRO A 52 33.66 -12.59 -22.29
CA PRO A 52 33.96 -13.55 -23.35
C PRO A 52 35.48 -13.71 -23.48
N ALA A 53 35.98 -14.93 -23.29
CA ALA A 53 37.35 -15.27 -23.63
C ALA A 53 37.51 -15.29 -25.16
N PRO A 54 38.47 -14.56 -25.75
CA PRO A 54 38.92 -14.85 -27.11
C PRO A 54 39.87 -16.06 -27.08
N GLN A 55 39.62 -17.04 -27.95
CA GLN A 55 40.66 -17.96 -28.45
C GLN A 55 41.18 -17.40 -29.76
#